data_AF-A0A1V5BZL6-F1
#
_entry.id   AF-A0A1V5BZL6-F1
#
_cell.length_a   1.000
_cell.length_b   1.000
_cell.length_c   1.000
_cell.angle_alpha   90.00
_cell.angle_beta   90.00
_cell.angle_gamma   90.00
#
_symmetry.space_group_name_H-M   'P 1'
#
loop_
_entity.id
_entity.type
_entity.pdbx_description
1 polymer ?
#
loop_
_entity_poly.entity_id
_entity_poly.type
_entity_poly.pdbx_seq_one_letter_code
_entity_poly.pdbx_strand_id
1 'polypeptide(L)'
;MEGTTVLHCADLHFDDEANRLKNTIECCDRIIGTARAEMPDLIAIAGDVFERGLILGSPGTLAAIDFVYRCGDVAPVVIVSGTPTHDITNSTEVFSKLKTRYPVYATGLPRQVCLAGKEPRRFIEFDGRTDMLDDTSLLIYCLPSVTKASLMAAGTRSMGTAGVEYAELLRDLFQTWGVANESGVDDAALRRIAYEKGPLA
;
A
#
# COMPACT_ATOMS: atom_id res chain seq x y z
N MET A 1 -13.56 -19.27 -11.09
CA MET A 1 -12.95 -18.64 -9.91
C MET A 1 -13.44 -17.22 -9.87
N GLU A 2 -14.13 -16.82 -8.79
CA GLU A 2 -14.32 -15.40 -8.52
C GLU A 2 -12.92 -14.78 -8.36
N GLY A 3 -12.68 -13.67 -9.06
CA GLY A 3 -11.38 -13.00 -9.01
C GLY A 3 -11.19 -12.28 -7.68
N THR A 4 -9.95 -12.19 -7.21
CA THR A 4 -9.59 -11.36 -6.06
C THR A 4 -9.93 -9.89 -6.33
N THR A 5 -10.62 -9.26 -5.40
CA THR A 5 -10.95 -7.84 -5.46
C THR A 5 -10.08 -7.03 -4.50
N VAL A 6 -9.52 -5.92 -4.98
CA VAL A 6 -8.65 -5.05 -4.17
C VAL A 6 -9.19 -3.63 -4.25
N LEU A 7 -9.41 -3.01 -3.08
CA LEU A 7 -9.60 -1.58 -3.00
C LEU A 7 -8.23 -0.93 -2.79
N HIS A 8 -7.87 0.01 -3.66
CA HIS A 8 -6.59 0.69 -3.61
C HIS A 8 -6.77 2.20 -3.50
N CYS A 9 -6.11 2.82 -2.53
CA CYS A 9 -6.01 4.27 -2.38
C CYS A 9 -4.59 4.69 -1.98
N ALA A 10 -4.28 5.97 -2.11
CA ALA A 10 -3.00 6.59 -1.78
C ALA A 10 -3.24 8.09 -1.56
N ASP A 11 -2.19 8.82 -1.16
CA ASP A 11 -2.19 10.28 -1.11
C ASP A 11 -3.36 10.82 -0.27
N LEU A 12 -3.49 10.32 0.96
CA LEU A 12 -4.59 10.68 1.87
C LEU A 12 -4.37 12.05 2.51
N HIS A 13 -3.12 12.41 2.79
CA HIS A 13 -2.72 13.72 3.32
C HIS A 13 -3.54 14.18 4.54
N PHE A 14 -3.68 13.32 5.56
CA PHE A 14 -4.26 13.74 6.84
C PHE A 14 -3.42 14.90 7.43
N ASP A 15 -4.10 15.98 7.80
CA ASP A 15 -3.52 17.23 8.32
C ASP A 15 -4.25 17.64 9.62
N ASP A 16 -3.65 18.52 10.41
CA ASP A 16 -4.28 19.17 11.56
C ASP A 16 -5.02 20.46 11.19
N GLU A 17 -4.85 20.98 9.97
CA GLU A 17 -5.66 22.11 9.48
C GLU A 17 -7.12 21.69 9.30
N ALA A 18 -8.02 22.37 9.99
CA ALA A 18 -9.39 21.90 10.19
C ALA A 18 -10.20 21.74 8.89
N ASN A 19 -10.04 22.64 7.92
CA ASN A 19 -10.81 22.57 6.68
C ASN A 19 -10.30 21.44 5.76
N ARG A 20 -8.98 21.30 5.64
CA ARG A 20 -8.34 20.19 4.92
C ARG A 20 -8.70 18.87 5.56
N LEU A 21 -8.56 18.76 6.89
CA LEU A 21 -8.89 17.54 7.62
C LEU A 21 -10.36 17.13 7.41
N LYS A 22 -11.29 18.09 7.49
CA LYS A 22 -12.70 17.81 7.22
C LYS A 22 -12.91 17.23 5.82
N ASN A 23 -12.31 17.83 4.79
CA ASN A 23 -12.42 17.33 3.42
C ASN A 23 -11.79 15.95 3.27
N THR A 24 -10.64 15.71 3.88
CA THR A 24 -9.97 14.39 3.89
C THR A 24 -10.87 13.34 4.53
N ILE A 25 -11.50 13.64 5.67
CA ILE A 25 -12.45 12.72 6.33
C ILE A 25 -13.64 12.40 5.42
N GLU A 26 -14.24 13.40 4.76
CA GLU A 26 -15.37 13.18 3.84
C GLU A 26 -14.99 12.27 2.66
N CYS A 27 -13.78 12.42 2.10
CA CYS A 27 -13.26 11.53 1.07
C CYS A 27 -13.04 10.11 1.60
N CYS A 28 -12.40 9.98 2.76
CA CYS A 28 -12.14 8.70 3.43
C CYS A 28 -13.45 7.97 3.79
N ASP A 29 -14.49 8.70 4.20
CA ASP A 29 -15.81 8.13 4.46
C ASP A 29 -16.44 7.51 3.22
N ARG A 30 -16.25 8.13 2.04
CA ARG A 30 -16.69 7.53 0.77
C ARG A 30 -15.91 6.27 0.45
N ILE A 31 -14.59 6.25 0.67
CA ILE A 31 -13.75 5.06 0.50
C ILE A 31 -14.26 3.91 1.39
N ILE A 32 -14.53 4.18 2.67
CA ILE A 32 -15.10 3.19 3.60
C ILE A 32 -16.49 2.74 3.15
N GLY A 33 -17.32 3.66 2.65
CA GLY A 33 -18.63 3.34 2.09
C GLY A 33 -18.54 2.34 0.94
N THR A 34 -17.64 2.60 -0.02
CA THR A 34 -17.35 1.67 -1.12
C THR A 34 -16.79 0.34 -0.60
N ALA A 35 -15.84 0.36 0.32
CA ALA A 35 -15.27 -0.86 0.90
C ALA A 35 -16.35 -1.76 1.53
N ARG A 36 -17.31 -1.17 2.24
CA ARG A 36 -18.42 -1.90 2.86
C ARG A 36 -19.43 -2.44 1.86
N ALA A 37 -19.63 -1.75 0.73
CA ALA A 37 -20.55 -2.19 -0.31
C ALA A 37 -19.95 -3.35 -1.13
N GLU A 38 -18.68 -3.21 -1.49
CA GLU A 38 -17.98 -4.15 -2.38
C GLU A 38 -17.30 -5.30 -1.65
N MET A 39 -17.06 -5.17 -0.33
CA MET A 39 -16.42 -6.18 0.53
C MET A 39 -15.12 -6.74 -0.08
N PRO A 40 -14.10 -5.90 -0.34
CA PRO A 40 -12.90 -6.33 -1.05
C PRO A 40 -12.10 -7.36 -0.24
N ASP A 41 -11.32 -8.18 -0.93
CA ASP A 41 -10.42 -9.15 -0.30
C ASP A 41 -9.24 -8.50 0.42
N LEU A 42 -8.85 -7.31 -0.03
CA LEU A 42 -7.73 -6.51 0.48
C LEU A 42 -8.01 -5.01 0.29
N ILE A 43 -7.63 -4.21 1.28
CA ILE A 43 -7.50 -2.76 1.15
C ILE A 43 -6.00 -2.41 1.14
N ALA A 44 -5.55 -1.74 0.09
CA ALA A 44 -4.16 -1.29 -0.07
C ALA A 44 -4.09 0.25 0.02
N ILE A 45 -3.27 0.75 0.95
CA ILE A 45 -2.97 2.17 1.13
C ILE A 45 -1.52 2.41 0.71
N ALA A 46 -1.30 2.96 -0.48
CA ALA A 46 0.01 3.10 -1.11
C ALA A 46 0.69 4.44 -0.83
N GLY A 47 0.72 4.85 0.44
CA GLY A 47 1.54 5.94 0.93
C GLY A 47 0.88 7.31 1.02
N ASP A 48 1.67 8.26 1.51
CA ASP A 48 1.32 9.66 1.80
C ASP A 48 0.04 9.73 2.64
N VAL A 49 0.06 8.99 3.75
CA VAL A 49 -1.03 8.97 4.72
C VAL A 49 -1.13 10.34 5.40
N PHE A 50 0.00 10.95 5.73
CA PHE A 50 0.04 12.24 6.41
C PHE A 50 0.49 13.37 5.47
N GLU A 51 -0.06 14.57 5.64
CA GLU A 51 0.39 15.75 4.89
C GLU A 51 1.81 16.17 5.28
N ARG A 52 2.25 15.84 6.50
CA ARG A 52 3.60 16.09 7.03
C ARG A 52 3.79 15.26 8.29
N GLY A 53 4.97 15.34 8.90
CA GLY A 53 5.17 14.84 10.26
C GLY A 53 4.20 15.47 11.25
N LEU A 54 3.22 14.69 11.71
CA LEU A 54 2.23 15.10 12.72
C LEU A 54 2.56 14.52 14.10
N ILE A 55 2.09 15.19 15.14
CA ILE A 55 2.24 14.74 16.53
C ILE A 55 1.23 13.64 16.80
N LEU A 56 1.66 12.53 17.42
CA LEU A 56 0.74 11.47 17.83
C LEU A 56 -0.33 12.02 18.79
N GLY A 57 -1.60 11.82 18.46
CA GLY A 57 -2.74 12.33 19.21
C GLY A 57 -3.26 13.68 18.71
N SER A 58 -2.64 14.27 17.68
CA SER A 58 -3.21 15.42 16.97
C SER A 58 -4.51 15.03 16.23
N PRO A 59 -5.37 16.01 15.86
CA PRO A 59 -6.60 15.74 15.12
C PRO A 59 -6.38 14.91 13.84
N GLY A 60 -5.36 15.24 13.03
CA GLY A 60 -5.04 14.52 11.80
C GLY A 60 -4.59 13.08 12.06
N THR A 61 -3.75 12.86 13.08
CA THR A 61 -3.30 11.49 13.43
C THR A 61 -4.43 10.63 13.98
N LEU A 62 -5.32 11.18 14.81
CA LEU A 62 -6.49 10.47 15.31
C LEU A 62 -7.47 10.10 14.19
N ALA A 63 -7.69 11.01 13.24
CA ALA A 63 -8.53 10.74 12.08
C ALA A 63 -7.93 9.65 11.15
N ALA A 64 -6.61 9.66 10.94
CA ALA A 64 -5.92 8.62 10.18
C ALA A 64 -6.05 7.25 10.87
N ILE A 65 -5.89 7.21 12.20
CA ILE A 65 -6.08 5.99 13.00
C ILE A 65 -7.52 5.48 12.88
N ASP A 66 -8.52 6.35 13.00
CA ASP A 66 -9.93 5.96 12.83
C ASP A 66 -10.20 5.40 11.43
N PHE A 67 -9.68 6.06 10.39
CA PHE A 67 -9.83 5.59 9.02
C PHE A 67 -9.25 4.18 8.83
N VAL A 68 -8.00 3.96 9.24
CA VAL A 68 -7.35 2.65 9.10
C VAL A 68 -8.04 1.59 9.97
N TYR A 69 -8.47 1.96 11.18
CA TYR A 69 -9.25 1.07 12.04
C TYR A 69 -10.53 0.59 11.33
N ARG A 70 -11.27 1.53 10.73
CA ARG A 70 -12.50 1.23 9.99
C ARG A 70 -12.24 0.42 8.72
N CYS A 71 -11.13 0.63 8.03
CA CYS A 71 -10.68 -0.26 6.95
C CYS A 71 -10.44 -1.69 7.46
N GLY A 72 -9.72 -1.83 8.58
CA GLY A 72 -9.41 -3.12 9.20
C GLY A 72 -10.64 -3.85 9.74
N ASP A 73 -11.78 -3.18 9.91
CA ASP A 73 -13.05 -3.82 10.23
C ASP A 73 -13.80 -4.38 9.01
N VAL A 74 -13.42 -3.96 7.80
CA VAL A 74 -14.01 -4.39 6.53
C VAL A 74 -13.20 -5.52 5.90
N ALA A 75 -11.88 -5.34 5.79
CA ALA A 75 -10.98 -6.28 5.10
C ALA A 75 -9.54 -6.17 5.64
N PRO A 76 -8.66 -7.15 5.35
CA PRO A 76 -7.23 -7.02 5.60
C PRO A 76 -6.66 -5.75 4.96
N VAL A 77 -5.78 -5.04 5.69
CA VAL A 77 -5.20 -3.78 5.23
C VAL A 77 -3.70 -3.90 5.08
N VAL A 78 -3.18 -3.51 3.91
CA VAL A 78 -1.74 -3.31 3.69
C VAL A 78 -1.47 -1.82 3.49
N ILE A 79 -0.45 -1.30 4.19
CA ILE A 79 -0.03 0.10 4.12
C ILE A 79 1.45 0.13 3.78
N VAL A 80 1.80 0.87 2.75
CA VAL A 80 3.18 1.13 2.36
C VAL A 80 3.45 2.61 2.60
N SER A 81 4.51 2.96 3.35
CA SER A 81 4.84 4.38 3.54
C SER A 81 5.14 5.07 2.23
N GLY A 82 4.65 6.30 2.09
CA GLY A 82 4.94 7.17 0.98
C GLY A 82 6.28 7.88 1.12
N THR A 83 6.30 9.14 0.74
CA THR A 83 7.49 9.98 0.70
C THR A 83 7.95 10.37 2.11
N PRO A 84 9.27 10.58 2.34
CA PRO A 84 9.76 10.97 3.66
C PRO A 84 9.29 12.34 4.17
N THR A 85 8.81 13.19 3.26
CA THR A 85 8.27 14.52 3.60
C THR A 85 6.87 14.45 4.18
N HIS A 86 6.10 13.45 3.77
CA HIS A 86 4.72 13.20 4.18
C HIS A 86 4.70 12.17 5.30
N ASP A 87 5.12 10.94 5.00
CA ASP A 87 5.23 9.84 5.94
C ASP A 87 6.64 9.77 6.52
N ILE A 88 6.88 10.56 7.58
CA ILE A 88 8.17 10.53 8.30
C ILE A 88 8.49 9.12 8.80
N THR A 89 9.77 8.81 8.96
CA THR A 89 10.26 7.47 9.35
C THR A 89 9.43 6.88 10.50
N ASN A 90 8.87 5.69 10.26
CA ASN A 90 8.06 4.88 11.19
C ASN A 90 6.69 5.48 11.58
N SER A 91 6.26 6.60 10.99
CA SER A 91 4.95 7.21 11.30
C SER A 91 3.76 6.27 11.03
N THR A 92 3.84 5.45 9.99
CA THR A 92 2.79 4.50 9.61
C THR A 92 2.86 3.17 10.37
N GLU A 93 3.97 2.85 11.05
CA GLU A 93 4.12 1.57 11.77
C GLU A 93 3.14 1.43 12.94
N VAL A 94 2.61 2.54 13.44
CA VAL A 94 1.57 2.57 14.48
C VAL A 94 0.32 1.79 14.05
N PHE A 95 0.00 1.78 12.76
CA PHE A 95 -1.19 1.12 12.23
C PHE A 95 -1.15 -0.40 12.41
N SER A 96 0.04 -1.01 12.33
CA SER A 96 0.24 -2.44 12.60
C SER A 96 -0.07 -2.84 14.05
N LYS A 97 -0.28 -1.88 14.95
CA LYS A 97 -0.64 -2.13 16.36
C LYS A 97 -2.14 -2.12 16.60
N LEU A 98 -2.95 -1.68 15.62
CA LEU A 98 -4.40 -1.63 15.74
C LEU A 98 -5.00 -3.03 15.93
N LYS A 99 -6.05 -3.09 16.75
CA LYS A 99 -6.81 -4.33 17.03
C LYS A 99 -8.17 -4.23 16.37
N THR A 100 -8.18 -4.58 15.09
CA THR A 100 -9.35 -4.58 14.19
C THR A 100 -9.83 -6.01 13.94
N ARG A 101 -10.96 -6.17 13.26
CA ARG A 101 -11.47 -7.49 12.85
C ARG A 101 -10.51 -8.27 11.94
N TYR A 102 -9.92 -7.60 10.95
CA TYR A 102 -8.95 -8.14 10.01
C TYR A 102 -7.55 -7.58 10.29
N PRO A 103 -6.46 -8.27 9.90
CA PRO A 103 -5.11 -7.81 10.19
C PRO A 103 -4.76 -6.52 9.42
N VAL A 104 -3.88 -5.71 10.02
CA VAL A 104 -3.26 -4.54 9.39
C VAL A 104 -1.75 -4.76 9.35
N TYR A 105 -1.16 -4.62 8.16
CA TYR A 105 0.29 -4.65 7.96
C TYR A 105 0.73 -3.30 7.39
N ALA A 106 1.65 -2.63 8.07
CA ALA A 106 2.26 -1.40 7.61
C ALA A 106 3.79 -1.55 7.55
N THR A 107 4.41 -1.07 6.48
CA THR A 107 5.86 -1.08 6.31
C THR A 107 6.37 0.21 5.66
N GLY A 108 7.46 0.74 6.19
CA GLY A 108 8.28 1.79 5.55
C GLY A 108 9.49 1.24 4.80
N LEU A 109 9.62 -0.08 4.70
CA LEU A 109 10.74 -0.78 4.06
C LEU A 109 10.27 -1.65 2.89
N PRO A 110 11.12 -1.88 1.87
CA PRO A 110 10.85 -2.87 0.84
C PRO A 110 10.63 -4.25 1.44
N ARG A 111 9.46 -4.84 1.19
CA ARG A 111 9.06 -6.15 1.72
C ARG A 111 8.21 -6.93 0.72
N GLN A 112 8.30 -8.24 0.79
CA GLN A 112 7.32 -9.14 0.17
C GLN A 112 6.52 -9.77 1.29
N VAL A 113 5.20 -9.69 1.19
CA VAL A 113 4.30 -10.17 2.24
C VAL A 113 3.17 -10.97 1.61
N CYS A 114 2.84 -12.09 2.24
CA CYS A 114 1.74 -12.95 1.84
C CYS A 114 0.55 -12.70 2.76
N LEU A 115 -0.62 -12.43 2.20
CA LEU A 115 -1.87 -12.57 2.91
C LEU A 115 -2.35 -14.02 2.79
N ALA A 116 -2.33 -14.76 3.90
CA ALA A 116 -2.77 -16.15 3.92
C ALA A 116 -4.27 -16.24 3.59
N GLY A 117 -4.65 -17.14 2.69
CA GLY A 117 -6.05 -17.33 2.29
C GLY A 117 -6.93 -18.01 3.33
N LYS A 118 -6.33 -18.69 4.33
CA LYS A 118 -7.04 -19.38 5.42
C LYS A 118 -7.38 -18.45 6.58
N GLU A 119 -8.54 -18.68 7.19
CA GLU A 119 -8.92 -18.00 8.43
C GLU A 119 -8.19 -18.60 9.66
N PRO A 120 -7.72 -17.77 10.62
CA PRO A 120 -7.75 -16.31 10.58
C PRO A 120 -6.77 -15.74 9.56
N ARG A 121 -7.23 -14.79 8.74
CA ARG A 121 -6.38 -14.06 7.76
C ARG A 121 -5.18 -13.43 8.48
N ARG A 122 -3.98 -13.58 7.93
CA ARG A 122 -2.72 -13.04 8.49
C ARG A 122 -1.76 -12.63 7.38
N PHE A 123 -1.00 -11.57 7.65
CA PHE A 123 0.16 -11.19 6.86
C PHE A 123 1.40 -11.95 7.35
N ILE A 124 2.16 -12.52 6.42
CA ILE A 124 3.38 -13.30 6.68
C ILE A 124 4.47 -12.76 5.75
N GLU A 125 5.61 -12.33 6.29
CA GLU A 125 6.74 -11.92 5.44
C GLU A 125 7.24 -13.11 4.63
N PHE A 126 7.41 -12.91 3.33
CA PHE A 126 7.82 -13.97 2.41
C PHE A 126 9.32 -14.21 2.52
N ASP A 127 9.71 -15.45 2.82
CA ASP A 127 11.10 -15.87 3.02
C ASP A 127 11.71 -16.57 1.79
N GLY A 128 11.02 -16.52 0.65
CA GLY A 128 11.43 -17.18 -0.60
C GLY A 128 10.88 -18.60 -0.79
N ARG A 129 10.22 -19.18 0.23
CA ARG A 129 9.62 -20.51 0.12
C ARG A 129 8.14 -20.42 -0.23
N THR A 130 7.76 -21.11 -1.30
CA THR A 130 6.39 -21.12 -1.85
C THR A 130 5.52 -22.22 -1.26
N ASP A 131 6.07 -23.11 -0.43
CA ASP A 131 5.36 -24.16 0.30
C ASP A 131 4.29 -23.60 1.26
N MET A 132 4.46 -22.35 1.68
CA MET A 132 3.52 -21.62 2.53
C MET A 132 2.37 -20.93 1.77
N LEU A 133 2.43 -20.88 0.43
CA LEU A 133 1.40 -20.27 -0.41
C LEU A 133 0.37 -21.33 -0.81
N ASP A 134 -0.89 -21.08 -0.51
CA ASP A 134 -2.00 -21.79 -1.13
C ASP A 134 -2.57 -20.99 -2.31
N ASP A 135 -3.42 -21.63 -3.11
CA ASP A 135 -4.05 -21.02 -4.30
C ASP A 135 -4.90 -19.78 -3.98
N THR A 136 -5.18 -19.53 -2.71
CA THR A 136 -5.97 -18.40 -2.21
C THR A 136 -5.14 -17.29 -1.57
N SER A 137 -3.82 -17.47 -1.52
CA SER A 137 -2.90 -16.52 -0.89
C SER A 137 -2.54 -15.38 -1.84
N LEU A 138 -2.47 -14.16 -1.32
CA LEU A 138 -2.05 -13.00 -2.10
C LEU A 138 -0.61 -12.64 -1.78
N LEU A 139 0.28 -12.69 -2.78
CA LEU A 139 1.65 -12.17 -2.66
C LEU A 139 1.66 -10.68 -3.01
N ILE A 140 2.13 -9.86 -2.07
CA ILE A 140 2.12 -8.40 -2.16
C ILE A 140 3.56 -7.89 -2.08
N TYR A 141 3.94 -7.09 -3.07
CA TYR A 141 5.24 -6.41 -3.11
C TYR A 141 5.07 -5.00 -2.55
N CYS A 142 5.54 -4.78 -1.32
CA CYS A 142 5.52 -3.49 -0.67
C CYS A 142 6.78 -2.70 -1.05
N LEU A 143 6.62 -1.71 -1.92
CA LEU A 143 7.70 -0.81 -2.33
C LEU A 143 7.42 0.61 -1.86
N PRO A 144 8.03 1.05 -0.74
CA PRO A 144 7.92 2.45 -0.31
C PRO A 144 8.62 3.38 -1.30
N SER A 145 8.39 4.68 -1.15
CA SER A 145 9.09 5.69 -1.95
C SER A 145 10.59 5.45 -1.93
N VAL A 146 11.17 5.23 -3.10
CA VAL A 146 12.59 4.92 -3.24
C VAL A 146 13.38 6.20 -3.02
N THR A 147 14.12 6.24 -1.93
CA THR A 147 15.01 7.35 -1.60
C THR A 147 16.46 6.93 -1.78
N LYS A 148 17.35 7.91 -1.91
CA LYS A 148 18.79 7.62 -1.88
C LYS A 148 19.17 6.90 -0.59
N ALA A 149 18.56 7.25 0.54
CA ALA A 149 18.82 6.62 1.84
C ALA A 149 18.35 5.16 1.91
N SER A 150 17.15 4.84 1.41
CA SER A 150 16.63 3.47 1.42
C SER A 150 17.45 2.53 0.53
N LEU A 151 18.01 3.05 -0.57
CA LEU A 151 18.96 2.30 -1.41
C LEU A 151 20.33 2.12 -0.76
N MET A 152 20.86 3.15 -0.08
CA MET A 152 22.12 3.03 0.67
C MET A 152 22.02 2.02 1.81
N ALA A 153 20.84 1.89 2.44
CA ALA A 153 20.60 0.88 3.47
C ALA A 153 20.53 -0.56 2.91
N ALA A 154 20.12 -0.71 1.65
CA ALA A 154 20.01 -2.01 0.97
C ALA A 154 21.29 -2.41 0.21
N GLY A 155 22.17 -1.45 -0.11
CA GLY A 155 23.37 -1.65 -0.93
C GLY A 155 24.68 -1.64 -0.12
N THR A 156 25.61 -2.54 -0.47
CA THR A 156 27.01 -2.56 0.03
C THR A 156 27.95 -1.64 -0.76
N ARG A 157 27.47 -0.55 -1.40
CA ARG A 157 28.20 0.09 -2.52
C ARG A 157 28.27 1.63 -2.50
N SER A 158 29.29 2.14 -3.22
CA SER A 158 29.91 3.48 -3.13
C SER A 158 29.10 4.64 -3.75
N MET A 159 29.32 5.86 -3.24
CA MET A 159 28.59 7.10 -3.52
C MET A 159 28.65 7.62 -4.98
N GLY A 160 29.61 7.15 -5.79
CA GLY A 160 29.93 7.73 -7.10
C GLY A 160 29.02 7.32 -8.27
N THR A 161 28.38 6.15 -8.20
CA THR A 161 27.63 5.53 -9.30
C THR A 161 26.12 5.35 -9.01
N ALA A 162 25.68 5.76 -7.82
CA ALA A 162 24.35 5.47 -7.27
C ALA A 162 23.16 5.92 -8.14
N GLY A 163 23.34 6.94 -9.00
CA GLY A 163 22.27 7.42 -9.89
C GLY A 163 22.05 6.58 -11.15
N VAL A 164 23.11 5.99 -11.73
CA VAL A 164 22.97 5.12 -12.92
C VAL A 164 22.52 3.73 -12.48
N GLU A 165 23.10 3.22 -11.39
CA GLU A 165 22.73 1.94 -10.78
C GLU A 165 21.27 1.92 -10.25
N TYR A 166 20.74 3.09 -9.83
CA TYR A 166 19.33 3.29 -9.45
C TYR A 166 18.35 2.90 -10.57
N ALA A 167 18.63 3.37 -11.79
CA ALA A 167 17.74 3.18 -12.92
C ALA A 167 17.77 1.73 -13.40
N GLU A 168 18.91 1.05 -13.22
CA GLU A 168 19.08 -0.35 -13.57
C GLU A 168 18.36 -1.28 -12.60
N LEU A 169 18.49 -1.08 -11.28
CA LEU A 169 17.79 -1.93 -10.30
C LEU A 169 16.26 -1.79 -10.38
N LEU A 170 15.76 -0.58 -10.56
CA LEU A 170 14.32 -0.38 -10.77
C LEU A 170 13.87 -0.95 -12.12
N ARG A 171 14.68 -0.80 -13.17
CA ARG A 171 14.41 -1.43 -14.45
C ARG A 171 14.34 -2.95 -14.30
N ASP A 172 15.29 -3.58 -13.63
CA ASP A 172 15.34 -5.04 -13.46
C ASP A 172 14.14 -5.54 -12.66
N LEU A 173 13.76 -4.82 -11.59
CA LEU A 173 12.55 -5.10 -10.82
C LEU A 173 11.28 -5.00 -11.69
N PHE A 174 11.13 -3.90 -12.43
CA PHE A 174 9.98 -3.69 -13.30
C PHE A 174 9.97 -4.64 -14.50
N GLN A 175 11.12 -5.03 -15.04
CA GLN A 175 11.24 -6.04 -16.10
C GLN A 175 10.83 -7.42 -15.61
N THR A 176 11.21 -7.77 -14.38
CA THR A 176 10.75 -9.02 -13.75
C THR A 176 9.22 -9.06 -13.65
N TRP A 177 8.59 -7.93 -13.34
CA TRP A 177 7.13 -7.80 -13.35
C TRP A 177 6.53 -7.82 -14.76
N GLY A 178 7.20 -7.21 -15.75
CA GLY A 178 6.76 -7.20 -17.16
C GLY A 178 6.71 -8.60 -17.80
N VAL A 179 7.72 -9.43 -17.55
CA VAL A 179 7.79 -10.82 -18.05
C VAL A 179 6.70 -11.71 -17.41
N ALA A 180 6.36 -11.47 -16.14
CA ALA A 180 5.25 -12.17 -15.48
C ALA A 180 3.88 -11.80 -16.08
N ASN A 181 3.70 -10.56 -16.55
CA ASN A 181 2.46 -10.12 -17.20
C ASN A 181 2.27 -10.77 -18.59
N GLU A 182 3.34 -10.96 -19.37
CA GLU A 182 3.25 -11.63 -20.68
C GLU A 182 2.87 -13.11 -20.57
N SER A 183 3.18 -13.75 -19.43
CA SER A 183 2.88 -15.16 -19.18
C SER A 183 1.53 -15.41 -18.46
N GLY A 184 0.87 -14.35 -17.97
CA GLY A 184 -0.33 -14.45 -17.13
C GLY A 184 -1.56 -13.65 -17.57
N VAL A 185 -1.51 -12.94 -18.71
CA VAL A 185 -2.63 -12.07 -19.13
C VAL A 185 -3.38 -12.67 -20.34
N ASP A 186 -4.66 -12.99 -20.11
CA ASP A 186 -5.66 -13.02 -21.17
C ASP A 186 -5.99 -11.57 -21.56
N ASP A 187 -5.68 -11.22 -22.81
CA ASP A 187 -5.59 -9.87 -23.40
C ASP A 187 -6.89 -9.03 -23.24
N ALA A 188 -8.00 -9.70 -22.90
CA ALA A 188 -9.29 -9.08 -22.63
C ALA A 188 -9.36 -8.29 -21.31
N ALA A 189 -8.56 -8.65 -20.30
CA ALA A 189 -8.64 -8.03 -18.97
C ALA A 189 -7.96 -6.64 -18.89
N LEU A 190 -6.88 -6.43 -19.66
CA LEU A 190 -6.15 -5.16 -19.69
C LEU A 190 -6.96 -4.01 -20.31
N ARG A 191 -7.94 -4.32 -21.17
CA ARG A 191 -8.78 -3.30 -21.82
C ARG A 191 -9.75 -2.58 -20.87
N ARG A 192 -9.94 -3.06 -19.63
CA ARG A 192 -10.82 -2.42 -18.63
C ARG A 192 -10.12 -1.47 -17.66
N ILE A 193 -8.79 -1.48 -17.59
CA ILE A 193 -8.00 -0.64 -16.66
C ILE A 193 -7.50 0.65 -17.36
N ALA A 194 -7.63 0.73 -18.69
CA ALA A 194 -7.40 1.95 -19.42
C ALA A 194 -8.51 2.97 -19.09
N TYR A 195 -8.15 3.95 -18.26
CA TYR A 195 -8.92 5.15 -17.97
C TYR A 195 -9.37 5.81 -19.29
N GLU A 196 -10.64 5.64 -19.67
CA GLU A 196 -11.27 6.43 -20.72
C GLU A 196 -11.38 7.87 -20.21
N LYS A 197 -10.40 8.72 -20.54
CA LYS A 197 -10.64 10.17 -20.58
C LYS A 197 -11.71 10.41 -21.64
N GLY A 198 -12.95 10.55 -21.20
CA GLY A 198 -14.00 11.12 -22.02
C GLY A 198 -13.55 12.49 -22.57
N PRO A 199 -13.94 12.85 -23.80
CA PRO A 199 -13.54 14.12 -24.39
C PRO A 199 -14.06 15.27 -23.51
N LEU A 200 -13.16 16.19 -23.19
CA LEU A 200 -13.49 17.46 -22.53
C LEU A 200 -14.52 18.20 -23.39
N ALA A 201 -15.70 18.43 -22.82
CA ALA A 201 -16.71 19.36 -23.34
C ALA A 201 -16.40 20.79 -22.87
#